data_AF-A0A382E473-F1
#
_entry.id   AF-A0A382E473-F1
#
_cell.length_a   1.000
_cell.length_b   1.000
_cell.length_c   1.000
_cell.angle_alpha   90.00
_cell.angle_beta   90.00
_cell.angle_gamma   90.00
#
_symmetry.space_group_name_H-M   'P 1'
#
loop_
_entity.id
_entity.type
_entity.pdbx_description
1 polymer ?
#
loop_
_entity_poly.entity_id
_entity_poly.type
_entity_poly.pdbx_seq_one_letter_code
_entity_poly.pdbx_strand_id
1 'polypeptide(L)'
;MAKTRIFQIAKDLNISHTDILHFLKARKIEVSSHMSPVDETVHQMIMEEFAKDKELVDRFRKEQVRREIHDTRLKEQQESAKKLKLLSLTEQRELEKKEIKRKADKEIEEKKRL
;
A
#
# COMPACT_ATOMS: atom_id res chain seq x y z
N MET A 1 -25.08 -24.09 28.53
CA MET A 1 -24.64 -23.05 27.58
C MET A 1 -23.13 -22.93 27.68
N ALA A 2 -22.41 -23.05 26.57
CA ALA A 2 -20.95 -23.00 26.57
C ALA A 2 -20.49 -21.60 26.97
N LYS A 3 -19.73 -21.49 28.05
CA LYS A 3 -19.20 -20.21 28.52
C LYS A 3 -18.09 -19.76 27.56
N THR A 4 -18.42 -18.88 26.61
CA THR A 4 -17.43 -18.27 25.71
C THR A 4 -16.55 -17.31 26.51
N ARG A 5 -15.25 -17.32 26.24
CA ARG A 5 -14.28 -16.42 26.89
C ARG A 5 -13.98 -15.23 25.99
N ILE A 6 -13.64 -14.07 26.56
CA ILE A 6 -13.26 -12.87 25.80
C ILE A 6 -12.16 -13.20 24.78
N PHE A 7 -11.17 -14.01 25.17
CA PHE A 7 -10.09 -14.43 24.27
C PHE A 7 -10.58 -15.16 23.00
N GLN A 8 -11.63 -15.98 23.10
CA GLN A 8 -12.18 -16.69 21.95
C GLN A 8 -12.89 -15.71 21.02
N ILE A 9 -13.68 -14.80 21.59
CA ILE A 9 -14.37 -13.74 20.86
C ILE A 9 -13.37 -12.82 20.15
N ALA A 10 -12.28 -12.47 20.83
CA ALA A 10 -11.17 -11.68 20.28
C ALA A 10 -10.53 -12.37 19.07
N LYS A 11 -10.29 -13.69 19.18
CA LYS A 11 -9.73 -14.50 18.09
C LYS A 11 -10.68 -14.58 16.89
N ASP A 12 -11.97 -14.75 17.13
CA ASP A 12 -12.98 -14.88 16.07
C ASP A 12 -13.20 -13.56 15.33
N LEU A 13 -13.14 -12.44 16.06
CA LEU A 13 -13.28 -11.10 15.48
C LEU A 13 -11.97 -10.55 14.89
N ASN A 14 -10.82 -11.20 15.13
CA ASN A 14 -9.47 -10.69 14.81
C ASN A 14 -9.18 -9.32 15.45
N ILE A 15 -9.61 -9.13 16.69
CA ILE A 15 -9.43 -7.88 17.45
C ILE A 15 -8.60 -8.19 18.70
N SER A 16 -7.86 -7.20 19.19
CA SER A 16 -7.09 -7.38 20.41
C SER A 16 -8.04 -7.56 21.61
N HIS A 17 -7.66 -8.43 22.54
CA HIS A 17 -8.41 -8.60 23.80
C HIS A 17 -8.42 -7.31 24.64
N THR A 18 -7.41 -6.45 24.46
CA THR A 18 -7.35 -5.13 25.07
C THR A 18 -8.47 -4.21 24.57
N ASP A 19 -8.78 -4.21 23.27
CA ASP A 19 -9.84 -3.33 22.74
C ASP A 19 -11.22 -3.74 23.27
N ILE A 20 -11.47 -5.04 23.36
CA ILE A 20 -12.69 -5.56 23.97
C ILE A 20 -12.76 -5.20 25.46
N LEU A 21 -11.64 -5.26 26.20
CA LEU A 21 -11.60 -4.82 27.60
C LEU A 21 -11.87 -3.31 27.74
N HIS A 22 -11.31 -2.48 26.86
CA HIS A 22 -11.60 -1.04 26.85
C HIS A 22 -13.08 -0.77 26.58
N PHE A 23 -13.69 -1.49 25.63
CA PHE A 23 -15.11 -1.40 25.32
C PHE A 23 -16.01 -1.79 26.51
N LEU A 24 -15.68 -2.89 27.18
CA LEU A 24 -16.42 -3.35 28.36
C LEU A 24 -16.28 -2.37 29.54
N LYS A 25 -15.09 -1.81 29.73
CA LYS A 25 -14.84 -0.76 30.73
C LYS A 25 -15.63 0.52 30.43
N ALA A 26 -15.73 0.92 29.17
CA ALA A 26 -16.54 2.07 28.75
C ALA A 26 -18.04 1.89 29.05
N ARG A 27 -18.55 0.65 28.96
CA ARG A 27 -19.93 0.30 29.31
C ARG A 27 -20.14 -0.04 30.80
N LYS A 28 -19.13 0.19 31.66
CA LYS A 28 -19.14 -0.11 33.10
C LYS A 28 -19.34 -1.59 33.45
N ILE A 29 -18.94 -2.51 32.56
CA ILE A 29 -18.96 -3.94 32.82
C ILE A 29 -17.57 -4.34 33.33
N GLU A 30 -17.47 -4.67 34.62
CA GLU A 30 -16.22 -5.10 35.22
C GLU A 30 -15.93 -6.56 34.85
N VAL A 31 -14.82 -6.78 34.15
CA VAL A 31 -14.32 -8.11 33.82
C VAL A 31 -12.94 -8.28 34.43
N SER A 32 -12.78 -9.34 35.24
CA SER A 32 -11.54 -9.57 35.98
C SER A 32 -10.36 -9.96 35.09
N SER A 33 -10.62 -10.63 33.95
CA SER A 33 -9.59 -11.13 33.05
C SER A 33 -10.16 -11.50 31.67
N HIS A 34 -9.31 -11.47 30.65
CA HIS A 34 -9.51 -11.95 29.27
C HIS A 34 -9.98 -13.41 29.19
N MET A 35 -9.69 -14.20 30.22
CA MET A 35 -10.07 -15.61 30.32
C MET A 35 -11.35 -15.82 31.13
N SER A 36 -11.94 -14.75 31.68
CA SER A 36 -13.22 -14.83 32.35
C SER A 36 -14.32 -15.23 31.36
N PRO A 37 -15.27 -16.07 31.80
CA PRO A 37 -16.44 -16.40 31.00
C PRO A 37 -17.28 -15.14 30.79
N VAL A 38 -17.78 -14.97 29.58
CA VAL A 38 -18.62 -13.85 29.16
C VAL A 38 -20.05 -14.32 29.06
N ASP A 39 -20.98 -13.44 29.45
CA ASP A 39 -22.39 -13.70 29.28
C ASP A 39 -22.82 -13.52 27.82
N GLU A 40 -23.86 -14.25 27.40
CA GLU A 40 -24.34 -14.24 26.02
C GLU A 40 -24.81 -12.84 25.59
N THR A 41 -25.36 -12.07 26.53
CA THR A 41 -25.76 -10.66 26.35
C THR A 41 -24.57 -9.77 25.99
N VAL A 42 -23.44 -9.97 26.67
CA VAL A 42 -22.20 -9.20 26.45
C VAL A 42 -21.53 -9.62 25.15
N HIS A 43 -21.56 -10.91 24.83
CA HIS A 43 -21.10 -11.44 23.55
C HIS A 43 -21.86 -10.81 22.37
N GLN A 44 -23.19 -10.72 22.46
CA GLN A 44 -24.03 -10.10 21.45
C GLN A 44 -23.72 -8.60 21.30
N MET A 45 -23.54 -7.87 22.40
CA MET A 45 -23.15 -6.45 22.35
C MET A 45 -21.79 -6.23 21.68
N ILE A 46 -20.80 -7.08 21.99
CA ILE A 46 -19.48 -7.03 21.35
C ILE A 46 -19.64 -7.31 19.85
N MET A 47 -20.40 -8.34 19.46
CA MET A 47 -20.65 -8.63 18.05
C MET A 47 -21.34 -7.46 17.34
N GLU A 48 -22.32 -6.80 17.95
CA GLU A 48 -23.02 -5.67 17.34
C GLU A 48 -22.14 -4.42 17.15
N GLU A 49 -21.27 -4.12 18.10
CA GLU A 49 -20.35 -2.98 18.00
C GLU A 49 -19.28 -3.23 16.92
N PHE A 50 -18.63 -4.40 16.98
CA PHE A 50 -17.52 -4.72 16.09
C PHE A 50 -17.97 -5.20 14.70
N ALA A 51 -19.21 -5.67 14.53
CA ALA A 51 -19.76 -5.95 13.19
C ALA A 51 -19.97 -4.67 12.38
N LYS A 52 -20.35 -3.55 13.03
CA LYS A 52 -20.44 -2.24 12.38
C LYS A 52 -19.05 -1.73 11.97
N ASP A 53 -18.05 -1.93 12.83
CA ASP A 53 -16.67 -1.60 12.50
C ASP A 53 -16.13 -2.46 11.35
N LYS A 54 -16.55 -3.74 11.23
CA LYS A 54 -16.17 -4.60 10.10
C LYS A 54 -16.65 -4.06 8.76
N GLU A 55 -17.87 -3.54 8.67
CA GLU A 55 -18.36 -2.91 7.42
C GLU A 55 -17.57 -1.65 7.05
N LEU A 56 -17.19 -0.84 8.04
CA LEU A 56 -16.39 0.36 7.84
C LEU A 56 -14.95 0.01 7.45
N VAL A 57 -14.36 -0.99 8.08
CA VAL A 57 -13.01 -1.50 7.77
C VAL A 57 -12.99 -2.17 6.39
N ASP A 58 -14.02 -2.92 6.00
CA ASP A 58 -14.12 -3.51 4.66
C ASP A 58 -14.33 -2.44 3.58
N ARG A 59 -15.08 -1.37 3.86
CA ARG A 59 -15.18 -0.19 2.98
C ARG A 59 -13.82 0.50 2.85
N PHE A 60 -13.13 0.73 3.97
CA PHE A 60 -11.82 1.38 4.01
C PHE A 60 -10.73 0.56 3.30
N ARG A 61 -10.71 -0.76 3.51
CA ARG A 61 -9.79 -1.70 2.82
C ARG A 61 -10.03 -1.72 1.31
N LYS A 62 -11.29 -1.72 0.86
CA LYS A 62 -11.63 -1.61 -0.57
C LYS A 62 -11.19 -0.28 -1.17
N GLU A 63 -11.18 0.80 -0.39
CA GLU A 63 -10.73 2.11 -0.85
C GLU A 63 -9.19 2.22 -0.92
N GLN A 64 -8.47 1.61 0.03
CA GLN A 64 -7.00 1.52 0.00
C GLN A 64 -6.49 0.74 -1.22
N VAL A 65 -7.08 -0.43 -1.51
CA VAL A 65 -6.71 -1.24 -2.69
C VAL A 65 -6.98 -0.47 -4.00
N ARG A 66 -8.04 0.34 -4.07
CA ARG A 66 -8.30 1.19 -5.25
C ARG A 66 -7.26 2.29 -5.43
N ARG A 67 -6.75 2.87 -4.35
CA ARG A 67 -5.68 3.89 -4.42
C ARG A 67 -4.34 3.28 -4.84
N GLU A 68 -3.97 2.13 -4.29
CA GLU A 68 -2.72 1.44 -4.65
C GLU A 68 -2.68 1.00 -6.12
N ILE A 69 -3.81 0.48 -6.66
CA ILE A 69 -3.89 0.09 -8.08
C ILE A 69 -3.78 1.31 -9.00
N HIS A 70 -4.42 2.43 -8.64
CA HIS A 70 -4.37 3.65 -9.44
C HIS A 70 -2.98 4.29 -9.45
N ASP A 71 -2.30 4.35 -8.31
CA ASP A 71 -0.95 4.92 -8.20
C ASP A 71 0.10 4.07 -8.93
N THR A 72 -0.05 2.75 -8.92
CA THR A 72 0.85 1.84 -9.66
C THR A 72 0.70 2.04 -11.17
N ARG A 73 -0.54 2.12 -11.66
CA ARG A 73 -0.83 2.33 -13.09
C ARG A 73 -0.37 3.71 -13.59
N LEU A 74 -0.46 4.75 -12.75
CA LEU A 74 0.00 6.10 -13.09
C LEU A 74 1.54 6.17 -13.17
N LYS A 75 2.25 5.49 -12.26
CA LYS A 75 3.72 5.39 -12.31
C LYS A 75 4.21 4.64 -13.54
N GLU A 76 3.59 3.53 -13.89
CA GLU A 76 3.92 2.77 -15.11
C GLU A 76 3.67 3.57 -16.40
N GLN A 77 2.61 4.37 -16.44
CA GLN A 77 2.34 5.29 -17.56
C GLN A 77 3.38 6.43 -17.62
N GLN A 78 3.84 6.96 -16.49
CA GLN A 78 4.90 7.97 -16.46
C GLN A 78 6.26 7.41 -16.89
N GLU A 79 6.61 6.19 -16.47
CA GLU A 79 7.87 5.55 -16.88
C GLU A 79 7.86 5.16 -18.36
N SER A 80 6.72 4.69 -18.90
CA SER A 80 6.58 4.40 -20.33
C SER A 80 6.56 5.67 -21.19
N ALA A 81 6.01 6.79 -20.71
CA ALA A 81 6.08 8.08 -21.39
C ALA A 81 7.51 8.67 -21.40
N LYS A 82 8.30 8.47 -20.32
CA LYS A 82 9.73 8.81 -20.29
C LYS A 82 10.59 7.93 -21.22
N LYS A 83 10.05 6.82 -21.73
CA LYS A 83 10.75 5.89 -22.63
C LYS A 83 10.95 6.47 -24.04
N LEU A 84 10.20 7.51 -24.41
CA LEU A 84 10.55 8.37 -25.55
C LEU A 84 11.59 9.40 -25.10
N LYS A 85 12.87 8.99 -25.12
CA LYS A 85 13.98 9.90 -24.81
C LYS A 85 14.22 10.82 -26.00
N LEU A 86 13.43 11.89 -26.12
CA LEU A 86 13.68 12.95 -27.08
C LEU A 86 14.97 13.67 -26.66
N LEU A 87 15.99 13.66 -27.52
CA LEU A 87 17.23 14.38 -27.24
C LEU A 87 16.93 15.88 -27.09
N SER A 88 17.57 16.51 -26.11
CA SER A 88 17.61 17.96 -25.99
C SER A 88 18.41 18.58 -27.15
N LEU A 89 18.12 19.85 -27.49
CA LEU A 89 18.80 20.59 -28.56
C LEU A 89 20.34 20.63 -28.36
N THR A 90 20.80 20.60 -27.11
CA THR A 90 22.21 20.52 -26.75
C THR A 90 22.83 19.16 -27.07
N GLU A 91 22.13 18.07 -26.74
CA GLU A 91 22.59 16.70 -27.06
C GLU A 91 22.63 16.46 -28.58
N GLN A 92 21.66 17.00 -29.33
CA GLN A 92 21.67 16.95 -30.81
C GLN A 92 22.90 17.67 -31.39
N ARG A 93 23.18 18.90 -30.94
CA ARG A 93 24.34 19.69 -31.41
C ARG A 93 25.69 19.05 -31.05
N GLU A 94 25.79 18.38 -29.91
CA GLU A 94 27.00 17.65 -29.54
C GLU A 94 27.24 16.44 -30.43
N LEU A 95 26.18 15.71 -30.80
CA LEU A 95 26.28 14.58 -31.74
C LEU A 95 26.73 15.07 -33.12
N GLU A 96 26.13 16.14 -33.65
CA GLU A 96 26.54 16.73 -34.93
C GLU A 96 28.02 17.10 -34.93
N LYS A 97 28.51 17.78 -33.88
CA LYS A 97 29.93 18.14 -33.76
C LYS A 97 30.84 16.92 -33.69
N LYS A 98 30.43 15.87 -32.98
CA LYS A 98 31.20 14.60 -32.88
C LYS A 98 31.25 13.89 -34.23
N GLU A 99 30.16 13.89 -34.99
CA GLU A 99 30.12 13.29 -36.33
C GLU A 99 31.00 14.06 -37.32
N ILE A 100 30.96 15.39 -37.30
CA ILE A 100 31.82 16.24 -38.13
C ILE A 100 33.30 15.98 -37.82
N LYS A 101 33.67 15.93 -36.53
CA LYS A 101 35.05 15.60 -36.13
C LYS A 101 35.47 14.22 -36.61
N ARG A 102 34.63 13.19 -36.42
CA ARG A 102 34.92 11.83 -36.90
C ARG A 102 35.09 11.76 -38.41
N LYS A 103 34.34 12.53 -39.19
CA LYS A 103 34.50 12.60 -40.64
C LYS A 103 35.82 13.27 -41.02
N ALA A 104 36.15 14.40 -40.38
CA ALA A 104 37.42 15.09 -40.60
C ALA A 104 38.63 14.21 -40.23
N ASP A 105 38.57 13.49 -39.10
CA ASP A 105 39.65 12.59 -38.67
C ASP A 105 39.84 11.43 -39.64
N LYS A 106 38.74 10.87 -40.19
CA LYS A 106 38.78 9.83 -41.23
C LYS A 106 39.38 10.34 -42.53
N GLU A 107 39.00 11.54 -42.99
CA GLU A 107 39.58 12.16 -44.19
C GLU A 107 41.07 12.46 -44.02
N ILE A 108 41.50 12.85 -42.81
CA ILE A 108 42.91 13.07 -42.49
C ILE A 108 43.67 11.74 -42.46
N GLU A 109 43.10 10.67 -41.91
CA GLU A 109 43.70 9.33 -41.98
C GLU A 109 43.81 8.81 -43.41
N GLU A 110 42.77 8.96 -44.23
CA GLU A 110 42.81 8.52 -45.64
C GLU A 110 43.86 9.30 -46.44
N LYS A 111 43.99 10.61 -46.21
CA LYS A 111 45.05 11.43 -46.83
C LYS A 111 46.46 11.12 -46.32
N LYS A 112 46.62 10.54 -45.14
CA LYS A 112 47.91 10.08 -44.60
C LYS A 112 48.29 8.67 -45.08
N ARG A 113 47.33 7.90 -45.59
CA ARG A 113 47.54 6.55 -46.14
C ARG A 113 47.78 6.55 -47.66
N LEU A 114 47.57 7.69 -48.33
CA LEU A 114 47.92 7.98 -49.74
C LEU A 114 49.30 8.64 -49.81
#